data_AF-A0A0N8K3Q7-F1
#
_entry.id   AF-A0A0N8K3Q7-F1
#
_cell.length_a   1.000
_cell.length_b   1.000
_cell.length_c   1.000
_cell.angle_alpha   90.00
_cell.angle_beta   90.00
_cell.angle_gamma   90.00
#
_symmetry.space_group_name_H-M   'P 1'
#
loop_
_entity.id
_entity.type
_entity.pdbx_description
1 polymer ?
#
loop_
_entity_poly.entity_id
_entity_poly.type
_entity_poly.pdbx_seq_one_letter_code
_entity_poly.pdbx_strand_id
1 'polypeptide(L)'
;MIDPLHLKMQWALSYPFTRPEGDFLFVDGRTLDIRSTKGPISGWQVVDGGHIRTLADVVGAQRAKRLDDGAYHPVVAVGSNAAPVQLQRKFAAHINDVVIPVIAVSLPGHVICWANRIAAYGSVPATLAEEPGASVSAWATLLSPRDYALMNATEDLGVVYEAVPVAVEGAPEAVHGNFEAYRCLTGHFDVRVSAFAATGSGLPAGNQWTAQELAISRLGLETPVDRFVAETVSDAGLAAQRDRDLSGK
;
A
#
# COMPACT_ATOMS: atom_id res chain seq x y z
N MET A 1 12.76 -20.62 19.75
CA MET A 1 12.07 -20.74 18.46
C MET A 1 10.79 -19.95 18.59
N ILE A 2 10.54 -18.95 17.74
CA ILE A 2 9.30 -18.17 17.83
C ILE A 2 8.16 -19.06 17.31
N ASP A 3 7.04 -19.08 18.04
CA ASP A 3 5.83 -19.82 17.68
C ASP A 3 5.28 -19.34 16.30
N PRO A 4 5.05 -20.26 15.33
CA PRO A 4 4.51 -19.91 14.02
C PRO A 4 3.17 -19.15 14.06
N LEU A 5 2.30 -19.44 15.03
CA LEU A 5 1.05 -18.71 15.20
C LEU A 5 1.32 -17.25 15.56
N HIS A 6 2.22 -17.02 16.53
CA HIS A 6 2.63 -15.68 16.92
C HIS A 6 3.16 -14.85 15.75
N LEU A 7 3.97 -15.45 14.85
CA LEU A 7 4.48 -14.76 13.65
C LEU A 7 3.35 -14.37 12.69
N LYS A 8 2.37 -15.24 12.47
CA LYS A 8 1.20 -14.94 11.62
C LYS A 8 0.35 -13.81 12.21
N MET A 9 0.12 -13.84 13.52
CA MET A 9 -0.63 -12.79 14.22
C MET A 9 0.09 -11.45 14.14
N GLN A 10 1.40 -11.43 14.39
CA GLN A 10 2.22 -10.23 14.25
C GLN A 10 2.15 -9.67 12.83
N TRP A 11 2.23 -10.54 11.81
CA TRP A 11 2.10 -10.13 10.42
C TRP A 11 0.73 -9.49 10.14
N ALA A 12 -0.35 -10.13 10.59
CA ALA A 12 -1.72 -9.63 10.42
C ALA A 12 -1.92 -8.24 11.07
N LEU A 13 -1.37 -8.06 12.28
CA LEU A 13 -1.49 -6.84 13.07
C LEU A 13 -0.52 -5.73 12.63
N SER A 14 0.51 -6.06 11.84
CA SER A 14 1.51 -5.10 11.38
C SER A 14 1.06 -4.27 10.17
N TYR A 15 0.00 -4.69 9.46
CA TYR A 15 -0.54 -3.93 8.33
C TYR A 15 -0.88 -2.48 8.73
N PRO A 16 -0.61 -1.45 7.90
CA PRO A 16 -0.13 -1.49 6.51
C PRO A 16 1.39 -1.67 6.36
N PHE A 17 2.07 -2.11 7.41
CA PHE A 17 3.51 -2.28 7.54
C PHE A 17 4.29 -0.97 7.51
N THR A 18 5.53 -1.03 7.99
CA THR A 18 6.43 0.11 7.98
C THR A 18 6.90 0.40 6.56
N ARG A 19 7.08 1.69 6.28
CA ARG A 19 7.66 2.23 5.05
C ARG A 19 8.55 3.43 5.38
N PRO A 20 9.51 3.79 4.52
CA PRO A 20 10.24 5.05 4.65
C PRO A 20 9.29 6.26 4.65
N GLU A 21 9.65 7.32 5.38
CA GLU A 21 8.83 8.54 5.47
C GLU A 21 8.85 9.38 4.18
N GLY A 22 9.96 9.36 3.45
CA GLY A 22 10.13 10.13 2.22
C GLY A 22 10.03 9.29 0.95
N ASP A 23 10.49 9.87 -0.15
CA ASP A 23 10.65 9.19 -1.43
C ASP A 23 11.71 8.09 -1.32
N PHE A 24 11.47 6.95 -1.94
CA PHE A 24 12.43 5.86 -1.97
C PHE A 24 12.34 5.05 -3.26
N LEU A 25 13.42 4.36 -3.58
CA LEU A 25 13.52 3.43 -4.68
C LEU A 25 13.49 2.01 -4.13
N PHE A 26 12.49 1.23 -4.54
CA PHE A 26 12.54 -0.22 -4.38
C PHE A 26 13.19 -0.81 -5.64
N VAL A 27 14.42 -1.30 -5.50
CA VAL A 27 15.18 -1.86 -6.62
C VAL A 27 15.83 -3.17 -6.23
N ASP A 28 15.53 -4.20 -7.01
CA ASP A 28 16.16 -5.51 -6.90
C ASP A 28 16.15 -6.11 -5.47
N GLY A 29 15.01 -5.93 -4.77
CA GLY A 29 14.82 -6.35 -3.38
C GLY A 29 15.45 -5.44 -2.31
N ARG A 30 16.07 -4.33 -2.72
CA ARG A 30 16.62 -3.30 -1.83
C ARG A 30 15.72 -2.08 -1.77
N THR A 31 15.79 -1.35 -0.66
CA THR A 31 15.13 -0.06 -0.47
C THR A 31 16.19 1.00 -0.28
N LEU A 32 16.19 2.02 -1.15
CA LEU A 32 17.17 3.09 -1.17
C LEU A 32 16.45 4.44 -1.07
N ASP A 33 16.93 5.35 -0.23
CA ASP A 33 16.32 6.68 -0.09
C ASP A 33 16.52 7.51 -1.37
N ILE A 34 15.47 8.18 -1.84
CA ILE A 34 15.58 9.23 -2.85
C ILE A 34 15.70 10.57 -2.12
N ARG A 35 16.81 11.28 -2.35
CA ARG A 35 17.13 12.57 -1.72
C ARG A 35 16.73 13.76 -2.55
N SER A 36 16.60 13.58 -3.87
CA SER A 36 16.14 14.64 -4.77
C SER A 36 15.45 14.04 -5.98
N THR A 37 14.29 14.59 -6.30
CA THR A 37 13.47 14.26 -7.47
C THR A 37 13.51 15.36 -8.54
N LYS A 38 14.57 16.19 -8.53
CA LYS A 38 14.75 17.29 -9.51
C LYS A 38 15.22 16.75 -10.87
N GLY A 39 14.62 17.27 -11.93
CA GLY A 39 14.95 16.88 -13.31
C GLY A 39 14.38 15.50 -13.68
N PRO A 40 14.90 14.87 -14.76
CA PRO A 40 14.40 13.57 -15.22
C PRO A 40 14.59 12.49 -14.15
N ILE A 41 13.77 11.44 -14.18
CA ILE A 41 13.78 10.34 -13.21
C ILE A 41 15.16 9.67 -13.15
N SER A 42 15.82 9.50 -14.29
CA SER A 42 17.19 8.97 -14.37
C SER A 42 18.22 9.79 -13.58
N GLY A 43 17.99 11.09 -13.43
CA GLY A 43 18.86 12.03 -12.73
C GLY A 43 18.56 12.16 -11.24
N TRP A 44 17.52 11.51 -10.73
CA TRP A 44 17.16 11.57 -9.31
C TRP A 44 18.30 11.06 -8.43
N GLN A 45 18.47 11.70 -7.27
CA GLN A 45 19.57 11.40 -6.36
C GLN A 45 19.14 10.31 -5.37
N VAL A 46 19.85 9.18 -5.38
CA VAL A 46 19.58 7.99 -4.56
C VAL A 46 20.76 7.73 -3.61
N VAL A 47 20.48 7.35 -2.37
CA VAL A 47 21.53 6.91 -1.43
C VAL A 47 21.77 5.42 -1.59
N ASP A 48 22.95 5.05 -2.11
CA ASP A 48 23.39 3.66 -2.23
C ASP A 48 24.75 3.47 -1.56
N GLY A 49 24.82 2.54 -0.59
CA GLY A 49 26.03 2.28 0.19
C GLY A 49 26.60 3.54 0.87
N GLY A 50 25.75 4.45 1.34
CA GLY A 50 26.14 5.71 1.99
C GLY A 50 26.58 6.83 1.04
N HIS A 51 26.52 6.62 -0.27
CA HIS A 51 26.89 7.61 -1.28
C HIS A 51 25.67 8.08 -2.06
N ILE A 52 25.64 9.36 -2.43
CA ILE A 52 24.63 9.89 -3.35
C ILE A 52 25.06 9.56 -4.79
N ARG A 53 24.17 8.89 -5.52
CA ARG A 53 24.34 8.52 -6.93
C ARG A 53 23.10 8.94 -7.72
N THR A 54 23.20 9.00 -9.05
CA THR A 54 21.99 9.13 -9.86
C THR A 54 21.23 7.81 -9.89
N LEU A 55 19.92 7.86 -10.12
CA LEU A 55 19.11 6.67 -10.30
C LEU A 55 19.64 5.82 -11.46
N ALA A 56 20.11 6.45 -12.55
CA ALA A 56 20.74 5.76 -13.68
C ALA A 56 22.01 4.98 -13.29
N ASP A 57 22.84 5.51 -12.39
CA ASP A 57 24.03 4.79 -11.90
C ASP A 57 23.66 3.55 -11.09
N VAL A 58 22.52 3.59 -10.39
CA VAL A 58 22.05 2.50 -9.53
C VAL A 58 21.34 1.40 -10.33
N VAL A 59 20.47 1.78 -11.27
CA VAL A 59 19.60 0.82 -11.98
C VAL A 59 20.11 0.48 -13.39
N GLY A 60 21.08 1.23 -13.90
CA GLY A 60 21.59 1.13 -15.27
C GLY A 60 20.79 1.97 -16.27
N ALA A 61 21.50 2.48 -17.29
CA ALA A 61 20.96 3.45 -18.25
C ALA A 61 19.67 2.99 -18.97
N GLN A 62 19.56 1.71 -19.33
CA GLN A 62 18.38 1.20 -20.04
C GLN A 62 17.11 1.22 -19.17
N ARG A 63 17.22 0.80 -17.91
CA ARG A 63 16.08 0.76 -16.96
C ARG A 63 15.68 2.19 -16.59
N ALA A 64 16.66 3.07 -16.35
CA ALA A 64 16.41 4.48 -16.09
C ALA A 64 15.75 5.21 -17.26
N LYS A 65 16.20 4.94 -18.50
CA LYS A 65 15.60 5.55 -19.70
C LYS A 65 14.12 5.21 -19.85
N ARG A 66 13.71 3.98 -19.53
CA ARG A 66 12.28 3.60 -19.56
C ARG A 66 11.44 4.45 -18.62
N LEU A 67 11.98 4.81 -17.46
CA LEU A 67 11.30 5.72 -16.53
C LEU A 67 11.21 7.13 -17.13
N ASP A 68 12.29 7.67 -17.68
CA ASP A 68 12.24 9.00 -18.34
C ASP A 68 11.26 9.03 -19.53
N ASP A 69 11.14 7.92 -20.27
CA ASP A 69 10.21 7.77 -21.38
C ASP A 69 8.74 7.63 -20.93
N GLY A 70 8.46 7.62 -19.62
CA GLY A 70 7.12 7.48 -19.07
C GLY A 70 6.57 6.05 -19.11
N ALA A 71 7.43 5.03 -19.24
CA ALA A 71 7.01 3.63 -19.31
C ALA A 71 6.68 3.05 -17.92
N TYR A 72 5.74 3.69 -17.22
CA TYR A 72 5.23 3.29 -15.92
C TYR A 72 3.74 3.64 -15.76
N HIS A 73 3.11 3.01 -14.78
CA HIS A 73 1.77 3.31 -14.29
C HIS A 73 1.87 3.85 -12.86
N PRO A 74 1.47 5.10 -12.60
CA PRO A 74 1.42 5.66 -11.25
C PRO A 74 0.22 5.11 -10.47
N VAL A 75 0.47 4.39 -9.38
CA VAL A 75 -0.58 3.85 -8.51
C VAL A 75 -0.37 4.35 -7.08
N VAL A 76 -1.34 5.08 -6.53
CA VAL A 76 -1.34 5.50 -5.14
C VAL A 76 -1.54 4.29 -4.23
N ALA A 77 -0.58 4.07 -3.36
CA ALA A 77 -0.59 3.03 -2.35
C ALA A 77 -1.43 3.46 -1.14
N VAL A 78 -2.73 3.19 -1.21
CA VAL A 78 -3.71 3.42 -0.12
C VAL A 78 -3.60 2.42 1.04
N GLY A 79 -2.52 1.66 1.11
CA GLY A 79 -2.35 0.51 2.01
C GLY A 79 -0.93 -0.03 1.98
N SER A 80 -0.76 -1.36 2.05
CA SER A 80 0.56 -1.99 2.12
C SER A 80 1.44 -1.84 0.88
N ASN A 81 0.93 -1.28 -0.22
CA ASN A 81 1.67 -1.20 -1.50
C ASN A 81 2.85 -0.23 -1.50
N ALA A 82 3.00 0.59 -0.44
CA ALA A 82 4.20 1.39 -0.20
C ALA A 82 5.18 0.73 0.79
N ALA A 83 4.86 -0.44 1.34
CA ALA A 83 5.74 -1.11 2.30
C ALA A 83 6.78 -1.98 1.58
N PRO A 84 8.09 -1.80 1.82
CA PRO A 84 9.13 -2.61 1.21
C PRO A 84 8.95 -4.12 1.39
N VAL A 85 8.52 -4.54 2.58
CA VAL A 85 8.27 -5.97 2.88
C VAL A 85 7.16 -6.55 2.02
N GLN A 86 6.16 -5.73 1.67
CA GLN A 86 5.06 -6.14 0.81
C GLN A 86 5.48 -6.16 -0.65
N LEU A 87 6.25 -5.17 -1.10
CA LEU A 87 6.84 -5.14 -2.44
C LEU A 87 7.73 -6.38 -2.65
N GLN A 88 8.59 -6.69 -1.67
CA GLN A 88 9.43 -7.90 -1.69
C GLN A 88 8.60 -9.17 -1.80
N ARG A 89 7.49 -9.27 -1.05
CA ARG A 89 6.59 -10.42 -1.11
C ARG A 89 5.91 -10.55 -2.48
N LYS A 90 5.37 -9.45 -3.02
CA LYS A 90 4.62 -9.42 -4.29
C LYS A 90 5.52 -9.71 -5.50
N PHE A 91 6.74 -9.20 -5.49
CA PHE A 91 7.68 -9.31 -6.62
C PHE A 91 8.78 -10.38 -6.40
N ALA A 92 8.61 -11.28 -5.43
CA ALA A 92 9.61 -12.30 -5.08
C ALA A 92 10.06 -13.17 -6.27
N ALA A 93 9.14 -13.50 -7.19
CA ALA A 93 9.40 -14.37 -8.33
C ALA A 93 10.42 -13.81 -9.34
N HIS A 94 10.56 -12.48 -9.42
CA HIS A 94 11.49 -11.78 -10.31
C HIS A 94 12.20 -10.64 -9.59
N ILE A 95 12.49 -10.85 -8.31
CA ILE A 95 12.97 -9.78 -7.42
C ILE A 95 14.21 -9.07 -7.94
N ASN A 96 15.08 -9.73 -8.72
CA ASN A 96 16.32 -9.18 -9.28
C ASN A 96 16.11 -8.36 -10.57
N ASP A 97 14.86 -8.13 -10.98
CA ASP A 97 14.50 -7.32 -12.13
C ASP A 97 13.32 -6.41 -11.79
N VAL A 98 13.40 -5.64 -10.70
CA VAL A 98 12.35 -4.72 -10.26
C VAL A 98 12.94 -3.33 -10.05
N VAL A 99 12.29 -2.30 -10.61
CA VAL A 99 12.57 -0.89 -10.31
C VAL A 99 11.25 -0.18 -10.08
N ILE A 100 11.00 0.20 -8.83
CA ILE A 100 9.77 0.90 -8.44
C ILE A 100 10.18 2.12 -7.63
N PRO A 101 10.28 3.30 -8.27
CA PRO A 101 10.26 4.55 -7.54
C PRO A 101 8.94 4.67 -6.78
N VAL A 102 9.02 5.05 -5.50
CA VAL A 102 7.90 5.29 -4.61
C VAL A 102 8.00 6.73 -4.12
N ILE A 103 7.04 7.54 -4.51
CA ILE A 103 7.05 9.00 -4.31
C ILE A 103 5.95 9.42 -3.35
N ALA A 104 6.23 10.38 -2.47
CA ALA A 104 5.22 10.99 -1.62
C ALA A 104 4.26 11.86 -2.45
N VAL A 105 2.97 11.78 -2.14
CA VAL A 105 1.90 12.55 -2.79
C VAL A 105 0.82 12.92 -1.77
N SER A 106 0.00 13.91 -2.08
CA SER A 106 -1.24 14.20 -1.34
C SER A 106 -2.47 14.02 -2.23
N LEU A 107 -3.56 13.55 -1.64
CA LEU A 107 -4.84 13.30 -2.32
C LEU A 107 -5.92 14.20 -1.73
N PRO A 108 -6.17 15.38 -2.32
CA PRO A 108 -7.27 16.25 -1.92
C PRO A 108 -8.63 15.57 -2.10
N GLY A 109 -9.58 15.87 -1.22
CA GLY A 109 -10.94 15.33 -1.23
C GLY A 109 -11.05 13.87 -0.75
N HIS A 110 -9.97 13.31 -0.21
CA HIS A 110 -9.89 11.89 0.14
C HIS A 110 -9.25 11.66 1.51
N VAL A 111 -9.56 10.48 2.04
CA VAL A 111 -8.91 9.85 3.18
C VAL A 111 -8.68 8.37 2.91
N ILE A 112 -7.85 7.73 3.74
CA ILE A 112 -7.63 6.28 3.68
C ILE A 112 -8.25 5.66 4.93
N CYS A 113 -9.22 4.77 4.73
CA CYS A 113 -10.00 4.12 5.78
C CYS A 113 -9.79 2.60 5.80
N TRP A 114 -10.19 1.96 6.89
CA TRP A 114 -10.21 0.50 6.98
C TRP A 114 -11.35 -0.08 6.14
N ALA A 115 -11.06 -1.05 5.27
CA ALA A 115 -12.05 -1.67 4.39
C ALA A 115 -12.97 -2.65 5.15
N ASN A 116 -14.18 -2.88 4.64
CA ASN A 116 -15.08 -3.91 5.15
C ASN A 116 -14.66 -5.31 4.63
N ARG A 117 -13.41 -5.70 4.89
CA ARG A 117 -12.77 -6.95 4.39
C ARG A 117 -11.81 -7.52 5.42
N ILE A 118 -11.53 -8.81 5.27
CA ILE A 118 -10.43 -9.51 5.96
C ILE A 118 -9.57 -10.18 4.89
N ALA A 119 -8.30 -9.77 4.81
CA ALA A 119 -7.34 -10.37 3.91
C ALA A 119 -7.02 -11.82 4.33
N ALA A 120 -6.55 -12.64 3.38
CA ALA A 120 -6.21 -14.05 3.64
C ALA A 120 -5.15 -14.26 4.74
N TYR A 121 -4.34 -13.23 5.03
CA TYR A 121 -3.36 -13.24 6.13
C TYR A 121 -3.88 -12.59 7.42
N GLY A 122 -5.20 -12.40 7.55
CA GLY A 122 -5.90 -12.00 8.78
C GLY A 122 -5.95 -10.50 9.09
N SER A 123 -5.37 -9.65 8.24
CA SER A 123 -5.46 -8.20 8.37
C SER A 123 -6.82 -7.69 7.89
N VAL A 124 -7.35 -6.64 8.53
CA VAL A 124 -8.32 -5.76 7.88
C VAL A 124 -7.53 -4.82 6.97
N PRO A 125 -7.74 -4.82 5.64
CA PRO A 125 -6.95 -4.00 4.74
C PRO A 125 -7.50 -2.57 4.70
N ALA A 126 -6.80 -1.70 3.98
CA ALA A 126 -7.19 -0.31 3.81
C ALA A 126 -7.90 -0.10 2.46
N THR A 127 -8.58 1.03 2.31
CA THR A 127 -9.23 1.46 1.07
C THR A 127 -9.24 2.98 0.99
N LEU A 128 -9.25 3.50 -0.24
CA LEU A 128 -9.58 4.90 -0.49
C LEU A 128 -11.04 5.17 -0.10
N ALA A 129 -11.29 6.33 0.52
CA ALA A 129 -12.61 6.87 0.79
C ALA A 129 -12.65 8.37 0.41
N GLU A 130 -13.79 8.81 -0.12
CA GLU A 130 -14.03 10.22 -0.42
C GLU A 130 -14.44 10.96 0.86
N GLU A 131 -13.83 12.12 1.12
CA GLU A 131 -14.23 13.02 2.20
C GLU A 131 -13.97 14.46 1.74
N PRO A 132 -15.01 15.15 1.22
CA PRO A 132 -14.87 16.53 0.74
C PRO A 132 -14.28 17.45 1.81
N GLY A 133 -13.24 18.20 1.45
CA GLY A 133 -12.54 19.11 2.36
C GLY A 133 -11.38 18.47 3.13
N ALA A 134 -11.23 17.14 3.11
CA ALA A 134 -10.06 16.47 3.64
C ALA A 134 -8.93 16.39 2.60
N SER A 135 -7.71 16.10 3.05
CA SER A 135 -6.58 15.70 2.20
C SER A 135 -5.69 14.72 2.94
N VAL A 136 -5.29 13.64 2.29
CA VAL A 136 -4.45 12.59 2.86
C VAL A 136 -3.07 12.54 2.20
N SER A 137 -2.02 12.48 3.01
CA SER A 137 -0.66 12.19 2.56
C SER A 137 -0.47 10.69 2.36
N ALA A 138 -0.02 10.30 1.18
CA ALA A 138 0.22 8.92 0.79
C ALA A 138 1.50 8.81 -0.07
N TRP A 139 1.69 7.63 -0.68
CA TRP A 139 2.78 7.36 -1.60
C TRP A 139 2.20 6.80 -2.89
N ALA A 140 2.87 7.04 -4.02
CA ALA A 140 2.56 6.41 -5.29
C ALA A 140 3.74 5.57 -5.78
N THR A 141 3.45 4.35 -6.20
CA THR A 141 4.42 3.46 -6.86
C THR A 141 4.39 3.72 -8.36
N LEU A 142 5.55 3.91 -8.98
CA LEU A 142 5.69 3.96 -10.44
C LEU A 142 6.02 2.56 -10.95
N LEU A 143 5.00 1.85 -11.42
CA LEU A 143 5.10 0.43 -11.77
C LEU A 143 5.35 0.27 -13.26
N SER A 144 6.34 -0.54 -13.67
CA SER A 144 6.44 -0.93 -15.09
C SER A 144 5.16 -1.63 -15.56
N PRO A 145 4.86 -1.69 -16.87
CA PRO A 145 3.65 -2.38 -17.36
C PRO A 145 3.51 -3.83 -16.85
N ARG A 146 4.64 -4.54 -16.72
CA ARG A 146 4.67 -5.89 -16.16
C ARG A 146 4.35 -5.87 -14.66
N ASP A 147 5.00 -5.00 -13.90
CA ASP A 147 4.85 -4.95 -12.45
C ASP A 147 3.46 -4.42 -12.04
N TYR A 148 2.86 -3.58 -12.88
CA TYR A 148 1.48 -3.13 -12.76
C TYR A 148 0.48 -4.27 -12.92
N ALA A 149 0.63 -5.11 -13.95
CA ALA A 149 -0.21 -6.29 -14.13
C ALA A 149 -0.13 -7.26 -12.93
N LEU A 150 1.06 -7.42 -12.36
CA LEU A 150 1.26 -8.25 -11.16
C LEU A 150 0.65 -7.61 -9.91
N MET A 151 0.79 -6.29 -9.73
CA MET A 151 0.11 -5.57 -8.64
C MET A 151 -1.40 -5.79 -8.71
N ASN A 152 -2.00 -5.59 -9.88
CA ASN A 152 -3.43 -5.78 -10.12
C ASN A 152 -3.90 -7.21 -9.80
N ALA A 153 -3.13 -8.23 -10.20
CA ALA A 153 -3.45 -9.61 -9.89
C ALA A 153 -3.47 -9.90 -8.38
N THR A 154 -2.65 -9.20 -7.59
CA THR A 154 -2.63 -9.36 -6.12
C THR A 154 -3.75 -8.63 -5.38
N GLU A 155 -4.46 -7.71 -6.05
CA GLU A 155 -5.57 -6.94 -5.46
C GLU A 155 -6.94 -7.52 -5.85
N ASP A 156 -6.97 -8.64 -6.58
CA ASP A 156 -8.20 -9.28 -7.09
C ASP A 156 -9.15 -8.23 -7.72
N LEU A 157 -8.62 -7.46 -8.67
CA LEU A 157 -9.36 -6.38 -9.33
C LEU A 157 -10.68 -6.87 -9.93
N GLY A 158 -11.75 -6.11 -9.69
CA GLY A 158 -13.12 -6.44 -10.09
C GLY A 158 -13.84 -7.40 -9.13
N VAL A 159 -13.14 -7.94 -8.14
CA VAL A 159 -13.71 -8.84 -7.11
C VAL A 159 -13.61 -8.21 -5.72
N VAL A 160 -12.43 -7.72 -5.34
CA VAL A 160 -12.18 -7.11 -4.03
C VAL A 160 -12.05 -5.60 -4.14
N TYR A 161 -11.24 -5.15 -5.09
CA TYR A 161 -10.97 -3.75 -5.34
C TYR A 161 -11.32 -3.35 -6.78
N GLU A 162 -11.58 -2.08 -6.98
CA GLU A 162 -11.56 -1.42 -8.28
C GLU A 162 -10.41 -0.41 -8.32
N ALA A 163 -9.84 -0.20 -9.50
CA ALA A 163 -8.91 0.90 -9.73
C ALA A 163 -9.72 2.14 -10.13
N VAL A 164 -9.57 3.23 -9.38
CA VAL A 164 -10.24 4.50 -9.64
C VAL A 164 -9.22 5.59 -9.95
N PRO A 165 -9.47 6.47 -10.93
CA PRO A 165 -8.61 7.61 -11.19
C PRO A 165 -8.63 8.57 -9.99
N VAL A 166 -7.46 9.11 -9.64
CA VAL A 166 -7.32 10.09 -8.55
C VAL A 166 -6.49 11.29 -8.99
N ALA A 167 -6.88 12.46 -8.50
CA ALA A 167 -6.03 13.64 -8.59
C ALA A 167 -5.04 13.63 -7.43
N VAL A 168 -3.78 13.93 -7.72
CA VAL A 168 -2.73 14.04 -6.71
C VAL A 168 -2.05 15.39 -6.78
N GLU A 169 -1.53 15.84 -5.65
CA GLU A 169 -0.65 16.99 -5.53
C GLU A 169 0.73 16.55 -5.00
N GLY A 170 1.75 17.37 -5.26
CA GLY A 170 3.10 17.15 -4.74
C GLY A 170 3.92 16.08 -5.48
N ALA A 171 3.38 15.44 -6.51
CA ALA A 171 4.16 14.55 -7.37
C ALA A 171 5.32 15.31 -8.06
N PRO A 172 6.51 14.72 -8.21
CA PRO A 172 7.62 15.36 -8.91
C PRO A 172 7.27 15.70 -10.37
N GLU A 173 7.83 16.80 -10.89
CA GLU A 173 7.53 17.30 -12.24
C GLU A 173 7.78 16.27 -13.35
N ALA A 174 8.80 15.42 -13.20
CA ALA A 174 9.13 14.37 -14.17
C ALA A 174 8.16 13.18 -14.16
N VAL A 175 7.19 13.16 -13.22
CA VAL A 175 6.19 12.11 -13.13
C VAL A 175 4.93 12.55 -13.86
N HIS A 176 4.54 11.75 -14.84
CA HIS A 176 3.46 12.04 -15.77
C HIS A 176 2.46 10.89 -15.82
N GLY A 177 1.31 11.15 -16.42
CA GLY A 177 0.23 10.17 -16.57
C GLY A 177 -0.85 10.32 -15.50
N ASN A 178 -1.91 9.52 -15.65
CA ASN A 178 -3.04 9.52 -14.73
C ASN A 178 -2.71 8.63 -13.54
N PHE A 179 -2.91 9.16 -12.34
CA PHE A 179 -2.80 8.39 -11.12
C PHE A 179 -4.09 7.62 -10.89
N GLU A 180 -3.96 6.43 -10.33
CA GLU A 180 -5.08 5.64 -9.85
C GLU A 180 -4.82 5.13 -8.43
N ALA A 181 -5.88 4.70 -7.77
CA ALA A 181 -5.85 4.12 -6.44
C ALA A 181 -6.84 2.96 -6.35
N TYR A 182 -6.59 2.01 -5.47
CA TYR A 182 -7.52 0.91 -5.23
C TYR A 182 -8.61 1.32 -4.23
N ARG A 183 -9.87 1.15 -4.61
CA ARG A 183 -11.04 1.34 -3.74
C ARG A 183 -11.74 0.00 -3.54
N CYS A 184 -12.03 -0.35 -2.29
CA CYS A 184 -12.69 -1.60 -1.96
C CYS A 184 -14.17 -1.54 -2.34
N LEU A 185 -14.64 -2.58 -3.05
CA LEU A 185 -16.00 -2.66 -3.57
C LEU A 185 -17.08 -2.87 -2.50
N THR A 186 -16.69 -3.21 -1.27
CA THR A 186 -17.61 -3.45 -0.14
C THR A 186 -17.61 -2.29 0.86
N GLY A 187 -16.96 -1.18 0.51
CA GLY A 187 -16.89 0.02 1.32
C GLY A 187 -15.89 -0.09 2.46
N HIS A 188 -16.07 0.78 3.46
CA HIS A 188 -15.15 0.97 4.57
C HIS A 188 -15.88 1.14 5.89
N PHE A 189 -15.11 1.06 6.97
CA PHE A 189 -15.46 1.63 8.26
C PHE A 189 -15.19 3.13 8.25
N ASP A 190 -15.96 3.90 9.03
CA ASP A 190 -15.76 5.34 9.21
C ASP A 190 -14.61 5.65 10.18
N VAL A 191 -13.49 4.95 9.99
CA VAL A 191 -12.26 5.10 10.76
C VAL A 191 -11.08 5.09 9.81
N ARG A 192 -10.29 6.18 9.85
CA ARG A 192 -9.09 6.34 9.06
C ARG A 192 -7.97 5.43 9.54
N VAL A 193 -7.13 5.02 8.62
CA VAL A 193 -5.88 4.32 8.93
C VAL A 193 -4.88 5.32 9.49
N SER A 194 -4.55 5.20 10.79
CA SER A 194 -3.70 6.16 11.49
C SER A 194 -2.28 6.27 10.94
N ALA A 195 -1.82 5.29 10.17
CA ALA A 195 -0.54 5.33 9.48
C ALA A 195 -0.49 6.36 8.34
N PHE A 196 -1.62 6.93 7.91
CA PHE A 196 -1.69 7.97 6.88
C PHE A 196 -2.17 9.27 7.49
N ALA A 197 -1.33 10.30 7.44
CA ALA A 197 -1.68 11.62 7.92
C ALA A 197 -2.75 12.23 7.01
N ALA A 198 -3.79 12.79 7.62
CA ALA A 198 -4.82 13.52 6.90
C ALA A 198 -5.17 14.82 7.63
N THR A 199 -5.45 15.86 6.86
CA THR A 199 -5.94 17.15 7.34
C THR A 199 -7.38 17.35 6.89
N GLY A 200 -8.14 18.19 7.59
CA GLY A 200 -9.52 18.52 7.21
C GLY A 200 -10.56 17.39 7.40
N SER A 201 -10.15 16.23 7.91
CA SER A 201 -11.05 15.09 8.15
C SER A 201 -11.73 15.17 9.53
N GLY A 202 -13.03 14.85 9.57
CA GLY A 202 -13.79 14.67 10.80
C GLY A 202 -13.75 13.24 11.35
N LEU A 203 -13.23 12.28 10.57
CA LEU A 203 -13.21 10.87 10.94
C LEU A 203 -12.14 10.55 11.99
N PRO A 204 -12.44 9.67 12.97
CA PRO A 204 -11.45 9.16 13.90
C PRO A 204 -10.36 8.37 13.16
N ALA A 205 -9.17 8.29 13.75
CA ALA A 205 -8.07 7.49 13.23
C ALA A 205 -7.75 6.32 14.17
N GLY A 206 -7.53 5.14 13.60
CA GLY A 206 -7.24 3.91 14.34
C GLY A 206 -6.14 3.10 13.67
N ASN A 207 -5.46 2.27 14.46
CA ASN A 207 -4.49 1.31 13.95
C ASN A 207 -5.18 -0.03 13.62
N GLN A 208 -4.39 -1.04 13.26
CA GLN A 208 -4.94 -2.34 12.90
C GLN A 208 -5.71 -3.01 14.05
N TRP A 209 -5.34 -2.76 15.31
CA TRP A 209 -6.10 -3.29 16.46
C TRP A 209 -7.52 -2.71 16.47
N THR A 210 -7.66 -1.40 16.28
CA THR A 210 -8.98 -0.74 16.15
C THR A 210 -9.79 -1.34 15.00
N ALA A 211 -9.15 -1.63 13.86
CA ALA A 211 -9.83 -2.25 12.72
C ALA A 211 -10.35 -3.67 13.04
N GLN A 212 -9.58 -4.46 13.80
CA GLN A 212 -10.03 -5.78 14.25
C GLN A 212 -11.23 -5.66 15.22
N GLU A 213 -11.23 -4.68 16.13
CA GLU A 213 -12.37 -4.42 17.03
C GLU A 213 -13.64 -4.07 16.23
N LEU A 214 -13.51 -3.25 15.18
CA LEU A 214 -14.61 -2.90 14.28
C LEU A 214 -15.13 -4.13 13.52
N ALA A 215 -14.24 -5.00 13.04
CA ALA A 215 -14.62 -6.24 12.37
C ALA A 215 -15.36 -7.19 13.32
N ILE A 216 -14.85 -7.39 14.54
CA ILE A 216 -15.49 -8.22 15.58
C ILE A 216 -16.89 -7.71 15.90
N SER A 217 -17.02 -6.38 16.11
CA SER A 217 -18.28 -5.72 16.40
C SER A 217 -19.28 -5.87 15.24
N ARG A 218 -18.85 -5.64 14.00
CA ARG A 218 -19.69 -5.79 12.80
C ARG A 218 -20.16 -7.22 12.58
N LEU A 219 -19.34 -8.21 12.93
CA LEU A 219 -19.70 -9.64 12.88
C LEU A 219 -20.56 -10.09 14.07
N GLY A 220 -20.81 -9.23 15.05
CA GLY A 220 -21.61 -9.57 16.25
C GLY A 220 -20.93 -10.61 17.15
N LEU A 221 -19.60 -10.64 17.17
CA LEU A 221 -18.83 -11.63 17.94
C LEU A 221 -18.43 -11.09 19.32
N GLU A 222 -18.49 -11.95 20.33
CA GLU A 222 -18.01 -11.67 21.69
C GLU A 222 -16.66 -12.36 21.92
N THR A 223 -15.60 -11.82 21.30
CA THR A 223 -14.24 -12.38 21.39
C THR A 223 -13.20 -11.26 21.47
N PRO A 224 -12.11 -11.43 22.24
CA PRO A 224 -11.02 -10.46 22.23
C PRO A 224 -10.24 -10.52 20.90
N VAL A 225 -9.57 -9.42 20.55
CA VAL A 225 -8.86 -9.25 19.27
C VAL A 225 -7.77 -10.29 19.04
N ASP A 226 -7.00 -10.62 20.07
CA ASP A 226 -5.93 -11.61 19.98
C ASP A 226 -6.47 -12.99 19.58
N ARG A 227 -7.57 -13.44 20.21
CA ARG A 227 -8.24 -14.69 19.85
C ARG A 227 -8.85 -14.63 18.46
N PHE A 228 -9.52 -13.53 18.12
CA PHE A 228 -10.09 -13.34 16.78
C PHE A 228 -9.02 -13.49 15.70
N VAL A 229 -7.91 -12.77 15.83
CA VAL A 229 -6.81 -12.81 14.87
C VAL A 229 -6.16 -14.19 14.84
N ALA A 230 -5.89 -14.81 16.00
CA ALA A 230 -5.30 -16.15 16.08
C ALA A 230 -6.12 -17.20 15.31
N GLU A 231 -7.44 -17.19 15.49
CA GLU A 231 -8.37 -18.08 14.79
C GLU A 231 -8.38 -17.77 13.28
N THR A 232 -8.49 -16.50 12.90
CA THR A 232 -8.50 -16.07 11.48
C THR A 232 -7.22 -16.49 10.75
N VAL A 233 -6.04 -16.34 11.34
CA VAL A 233 -4.76 -16.68 10.66
C VAL A 233 -4.44 -18.17 10.67
N SER A 234 -5.16 -18.95 11.49
CA SER A 234 -4.96 -20.40 11.63
C SER A 234 -5.84 -21.21 10.70
N ASP A 235 -7.02 -20.69 10.36
CA ASP A 235 -8.01 -21.38 9.53
C ASP A 235 -8.43 -20.51 8.34
N ALA A 236 -7.98 -20.91 7.15
CA ALA A 236 -8.29 -20.20 5.90
C ALA A 236 -9.78 -20.26 5.54
N GLY A 237 -10.49 -21.33 5.92
CA GLY A 237 -11.94 -21.45 5.70
C GLY A 237 -12.70 -20.47 6.59
N LEU A 238 -12.31 -20.35 7.87
CA LEU A 238 -12.85 -19.37 8.79
C LEU A 238 -12.53 -17.93 8.35
N ALA A 239 -11.31 -17.66 7.90
CA ALA A 239 -10.94 -16.35 7.37
C ALA A 239 -11.82 -15.96 6.18
N ALA A 240 -12.01 -16.86 5.22
CA ALA A 240 -12.87 -16.62 4.06
C ALA A 240 -14.35 -16.45 4.44
N GLN A 241 -14.83 -17.17 5.46
CA GLN A 241 -16.19 -17.00 5.98
C GLN A 241 -16.37 -15.63 6.64
N ARG A 242 -15.45 -15.23 7.53
CA ARG A 242 -15.48 -13.92 8.18
C ARG A 242 -15.39 -12.78 7.18
N ASP A 243 -14.56 -12.92 6.14
CA ASP A 243 -14.48 -11.93 5.05
C ASP A 243 -15.81 -11.77 4.30
N ARG A 244 -16.45 -12.89 3.92
CA ARG A 244 -17.78 -12.87 3.28
C ARG A 244 -18.82 -12.16 4.15
N ASP A 245 -18.93 -12.60 5.41
CA ASP A 245 -19.89 -12.05 6.38
C ASP A 245 -19.65 -10.55 6.62
N LEU A 246 -18.39 -10.12 6.69
CA LEU A 246 -18.05 -8.71 6.89
C LEU A 246 -18.34 -7.86 5.66
N SER A 247 -18.11 -8.43 4.48
CA SER A 247 -18.30 -7.75 3.20
C SER A 247 -19.76 -7.64 2.77
N GLY A 248 -20.65 -8.41 3.39
CA GLY A 248 -22.05 -8.53 3.01
C GLY A 248 -22.27 -9.21 1.64
N LYS A 249 -21.26 -9.95 1.15
CA LYS A 249 -21.27 -10.66 -0.13
C LYS A 249 -20.89 -12.13 0.03
#